data_AF-A0A970CL13-F1
#
_entry.id   AF-A0A970CL13-F1
#
_cell.length_a   1.000
_cell.length_b   1.000
_cell.length_c   1.000
_cell.angle_alpha   90.00
_cell.angle_beta   90.00
_cell.angle_gamma   90.00
#
_symmetry.space_group_name_H-M   'P 1'
#
loop_
_entity.id
_entity.type
_entity.pdbx_description
1 polymer ?
#
loop_
_entity_poly.entity_id
_entity_poly.type
_entity_poly.pdbx_seq_one_letter_code
_entity_poly.pdbx_strand_id
1 'polypeptide(L)'
;MMKKRVPIILANSINFVILKYITARDAMFRSIKANHKNSKKVKLPYKEKKYFNTGYTYQNIRIDKEKHLITLARPLIIVDGKQTLQPRIKCHVKTIPDNIKEIELVYKNGLKLAIKYIEEDNKQLIQSENEAAIDLGEIHSITSIDNHGNGIIITGRKI
;
A
#
# COMPACT_ATOMS: atom_id res chain seq x y z
N MET A 1 -20.05 7.76 30.94
CA MET A 1 -19.01 8.22 30.00
C MET A 1 -17.94 7.11 29.89
N MET A 2 -17.93 6.31 28.82
CA MET A 2 -16.88 5.28 28.64
C MET A 2 -15.52 5.99 28.54
N LYS A 3 -14.57 5.66 29.43
CA LYS A 3 -13.17 6.07 29.27
C LYS A 3 -12.71 5.64 27.89
N LYS A 4 -12.35 6.61 27.03
CA LYS A 4 -11.70 6.33 25.73
C LYS A 4 -10.42 5.57 26.02
N ARG A 5 -10.42 4.26 25.81
CA ARG A 5 -9.23 3.41 25.94
C ARG A 5 -8.40 3.64 24.69
N VAL A 6 -7.16 4.11 24.86
CA VAL A 6 -6.19 4.15 23.78
C VAL A 6 -5.95 2.69 23.33
N PRO A 7 -6.03 2.38 22.02
CA PRO A 7 -5.79 1.03 21.56
C PRO A 7 -4.36 0.61 21.92
N ILE A 8 -4.22 -0.61 22.44
CA ILE A 8 -2.93 -1.16 22.85
C ILE A 8 -2.19 -1.66 21.60
N ILE A 9 -1.64 -0.73 20.83
CA ILE A 9 -0.87 -0.97 19.61
C ILE A 9 0.38 -0.06 19.61
N LEU A 10 1.35 -0.37 18.75
CA LEU A 10 2.57 0.42 18.64
C LEU A 10 2.26 1.86 18.22
N ALA A 11 3.01 2.83 18.76
CA ALA A 11 2.86 4.24 18.40
C ALA A 11 3.00 4.47 16.88
N ASN A 12 3.96 3.79 16.23
CA ASN A 12 4.13 3.86 14.78
C ASN A 12 2.89 3.33 14.02
N SER A 13 2.22 2.32 14.54
CA SER A 13 0.99 1.78 13.96
C SER A 13 -0.20 2.72 14.15
N ILE A 14 -0.26 3.47 15.26
CA ILE A 14 -1.24 4.55 15.45
C ILE A 14 -1.01 5.65 14.41
N ASN A 15 0.24 6.10 14.30
CA ASN A 15 0.63 7.15 13.35
C ASN A 15 0.34 6.74 11.91
N PHE A 16 0.50 5.45 11.58
CA PHE A 16 0.14 4.91 10.28
C PHE A 16 -1.34 5.15 9.93
N VAL A 17 -2.26 4.84 10.85
CA VAL A 17 -3.70 5.07 10.65
C VAL A 17 -4.03 6.56 10.55
N ILE A 18 -3.41 7.38 11.42
CA ILE A 18 -3.57 8.84 11.41
C ILE A 18 -3.12 9.42 10.06
N LEU A 19 -1.96 8.99 9.55
CA LEU A 19 -1.42 9.48 8.28
C LEU A 19 -2.37 9.14 7.12
N LYS A 20 -2.88 7.90 7.05
CA LYS A 20 -3.86 7.51 6.02
C LYS A 20 -5.12 8.38 6.07
N TYR A 21 -5.61 8.69 7.27
CA TYR A 21 -6.75 9.58 7.43
C TYR A 21 -6.46 11.00 6.96
N ILE A 22 -5.34 11.60 7.41
CA ILE A 22 -4.94 12.96 7.03
C ILE A 22 -4.75 13.05 5.51
N THR A 23 -4.03 12.11 4.90
CA THR A 23 -3.83 12.06 3.46
C THR A 23 -5.15 11.99 2.69
N ALA A 24 -6.09 11.13 3.12
CA ALA A 24 -7.40 11.02 2.48
C ALA A 24 -8.24 12.28 2.64
N ARG A 25 -8.23 12.89 3.83
CA ARG A 25 -8.93 14.15 4.13
C ARG A 25 -8.40 15.29 3.26
N ASP A 26 -7.08 15.44 3.18
CA ASP A 26 -6.45 16.53 2.43
C ASP A 26 -6.62 16.33 0.92
N ALA A 27 -6.63 15.09 0.43
CA ALA A 27 -6.99 14.77 -0.95
C ALA A 27 -8.46 15.13 -1.26
N MET A 28 -9.38 14.84 -0.35
CA MET A 28 -10.80 15.22 -0.49
C MET A 28 -10.94 16.74 -0.64
N PHE A 29 -10.37 17.53 0.27
CA PHE A 29 -10.48 18.99 0.21
C PHE A 29 -9.83 19.58 -1.05
N ARG A 30 -8.68 19.04 -1.48
CA ARG A 30 -8.06 19.42 -2.76
C ARG A 30 -8.99 19.14 -3.94
N SER A 31 -9.64 17.97 -3.96
CA SER A 31 -10.58 17.61 -5.03
C SER A 31 -11.84 18.49 -5.05
N ILE A 32 -12.34 18.90 -3.88
CA ILE A 32 -13.47 19.84 -3.78
C ILE A 32 -13.06 21.22 -4.29
N LYS A 33 -11.88 21.71 -3.87
CA LYS A 33 -11.33 23.01 -4.31
C LYS A 33 -11.12 23.04 -5.83
N ALA A 34 -10.66 21.94 -6.42
CA ALA A 34 -10.47 21.81 -7.87
C ALA A 34 -11.77 21.54 -8.67
N ASN A 35 -12.93 21.50 -8.00
CA ASN A 35 -14.25 21.26 -8.60
C ASN A 35 -14.31 20.00 -9.51
N HIS A 36 -13.62 18.92 -9.11
CA HIS A 36 -13.65 17.66 -9.87
C HIS A 36 -15.07 17.07 -9.91
N LYS A 37 -15.37 16.32 -10.97
CA LYS A 37 -16.64 15.60 -11.12
C LYS A 37 -16.92 14.74 -9.89
N ASN A 38 -18.14 14.83 -9.34
CA ASN A 38 -18.57 14.14 -8.11
C ASN A 38 -17.82 14.52 -6.81
N SER A 39 -16.96 15.54 -6.79
CA SER A 39 -16.23 15.95 -5.57
C SER A 39 -17.16 16.27 -4.39
N LYS A 40 -18.34 16.84 -4.66
CA LYS A 40 -19.40 17.13 -3.67
C LYS A 40 -20.00 15.89 -2.99
N LYS A 41 -19.81 14.69 -3.55
CA LYS A 41 -20.31 13.42 -2.96
C LYS A 41 -19.40 12.89 -1.86
N VAL A 42 -18.15 13.34 -1.78
CA VAL A 42 -17.19 12.87 -0.78
C VAL A 42 -17.53 13.51 0.56
N LYS A 43 -17.68 12.69 1.60
CA LYS A 43 -18.03 13.12 2.96
C LYS A 43 -16.97 12.64 3.94
N LEU A 44 -16.76 13.43 4.99
CA LEU A 44 -15.93 13.00 6.10
C LEU A 44 -16.55 11.77 6.81
N PRO A 45 -15.72 10.90 7.38
CA PRO A 45 -16.21 9.82 8.23
C PRO A 45 -17.04 10.39 9.38
N TYR A 46 -18.29 9.95 9.49
CA TYR A 46 -19.22 10.36 10.54
C TYR A 46 -19.52 9.23 11.54
N LYS A 47 -19.04 8.01 11.26
CA LYS A 47 -19.18 6.83 12.12
C LYS A 47 -17.83 6.44 12.69
N GLU A 48 -17.83 6.07 13.95
CA GLU A 48 -16.66 5.46 14.59
C GLU A 48 -16.44 4.05 14.03
N LYS A 49 -15.20 3.77 13.63
CA LYS A 49 -14.81 2.44 13.17
C LYS A 49 -14.17 1.69 14.32
N LYS A 50 -14.65 0.47 14.58
CA LYS A 50 -14.11 -0.41 15.64
C LYS A 50 -12.72 -0.96 15.31
N TYR A 51 -12.43 -1.18 14.03
CA TYR A 51 -11.21 -1.85 13.58
C TYR A 51 -10.52 -1.08 12.46
N PHE A 52 -9.21 -0.88 12.62
CA PHE A 52 -8.34 -0.31 11.60
C PHE A 52 -7.29 -1.33 11.20
N ASN A 53 -6.87 -1.26 9.93
CA ASN A 53 -5.71 -2.02 9.49
C ASN A 53 -4.48 -1.54 10.25
N THR A 54 -3.62 -2.47 10.63
CA THR A 54 -2.40 -2.16 11.38
C THR A 54 -1.23 -2.15 10.42
N GLY A 55 -0.50 -1.04 10.38
CA GLY A 55 0.73 -0.88 9.60
C GLY A 55 1.98 -0.93 10.47
N TYR A 56 3.08 -1.34 9.86
CA TYR A 56 4.41 -1.46 10.45
C TYR A 56 5.42 -0.80 9.54
N THR A 57 6.18 0.15 10.07
CA THR A 57 7.33 0.74 9.38
C THR A 57 8.54 -0.19 9.45
N TYR A 58 9.54 0.01 8.59
CA TYR A 58 10.76 -0.82 8.51
C TYR A 58 11.42 -1.11 9.88
N GLN A 59 11.41 -0.15 10.81
CA GLN A 59 11.96 -0.29 12.17
C GLN A 59 11.27 -1.38 13.01
N ASN A 60 10.02 -1.68 12.67
CA ASN A 60 9.16 -2.63 13.38
C ASN A 60 9.03 -3.97 12.64
N ILE A 61 9.84 -4.18 11.60
CA ILE A 61 9.84 -5.39 10.77
C ILE A 61 11.18 -6.09 10.95
N ARG A 62 11.15 -7.40 11.17
CA ARG A 62 12.33 -8.26 11.15
C ARG A 62 12.17 -9.33 10.10
N ILE A 63 13.22 -9.54 9.32
CA ILE A 63 13.21 -10.44 8.17
C ILE A 63 14.24 -11.54 8.41
N ASP A 64 13.83 -12.77 8.19
CA ASP A 64 14.69 -13.94 8.08
C ASP A 64 14.45 -14.53 6.67
N LYS A 65 15.38 -14.24 5.75
CA LYS A 65 15.26 -14.65 4.35
C LYS A 65 15.39 -16.17 4.18
N GLU A 66 16.31 -16.79 4.91
CA GLU A 66 16.55 -18.24 4.85
C GLU A 66 15.32 -19.03 5.29
N LYS A 67 14.61 -18.56 6.33
CA LYS A 67 13.39 -19.19 6.83
C LYS A 67 12.11 -18.67 6.19
N HIS A 68 12.21 -17.79 5.19
CA HIS A 68 11.04 -17.21 4.53
C HIS A 68 10.05 -16.58 5.52
N LEU A 69 10.58 -15.90 6.55
CA LEU A 69 9.82 -15.45 7.72
C LEU A 69 9.94 -13.94 7.92
N ILE A 70 8.78 -13.29 8.02
CA ILE A 70 8.65 -11.90 8.45
C ILE A 70 8.06 -11.90 9.87
N THR A 71 8.71 -11.17 10.78
CA THR A 71 8.23 -10.97 12.15
C THR A 71 7.91 -9.50 12.39
N LEU A 72 6.69 -9.22 12.84
CA LEU A 72 6.23 -7.86 13.14
C LEU A 72 6.38 -7.56 14.63
N ALA A 73 6.74 -6.32 14.94
CA ALA A 73 6.89 -5.86 16.31
C ALA A 73 5.55 -5.87 17.07
N ARG A 74 5.64 -5.77 18.39
CA ARG A 74 4.53 -5.96 19.33
C ARG A 74 4.45 -4.79 20.30
N PRO A 75 3.24 -4.38 20.73
CA PRO A 75 3.12 -3.44 21.83
C PRO A 75 3.50 -4.10 23.15
N LEU A 76 4.05 -3.29 24.06
CA LEU A 76 4.13 -3.61 25.47
C LEU A 76 2.76 -3.30 26.09
N ILE A 77 2.22 -4.24 26.85
CA ILE A 77 0.91 -4.12 27.45
C ILE A 77 1.02 -4.22 28.97
N ILE A 78 0.10 -3.62 29.71
CA ILE A 78 0.06 -3.78 31.17
C ILE A 78 -1.08 -4.75 31.49
N VAL A 79 -0.74 -5.89 32.07
CA VAL A 79 -1.69 -6.88 32.59
C VAL A 79 -1.43 -6.99 34.08
N ASP A 80 -2.45 -6.71 34.90
CA ASP A 80 -2.37 -6.76 36.37
C ASP A 80 -1.19 -5.96 36.96
N GLY A 81 -0.95 -4.76 36.42
CA GLY A 81 0.13 -3.88 36.85
C GLY A 81 1.52 -4.28 36.37
N LYS A 82 1.67 -5.44 35.70
CA LYS A 82 2.94 -5.93 35.14
C LYS A 82 3.03 -5.68 33.65
N GLN A 83 4.19 -5.17 33.23
CA GLN A 83 4.50 -5.03 31.81
C GLN A 83 4.68 -6.41 31.17
N THR A 84 3.80 -6.74 30.25
CA THR A 84 3.79 -7.99 29.50
C THR A 84 3.92 -7.70 28.02
N LEU A 85 4.81 -8.42 27.35
CA LEU A 85 4.96 -8.31 25.90
C LEU A 85 4.11 -9.39 25.19
N GLN A 86 3.24 -8.98 24.27
CA GLN A 86 2.37 -9.87 23.48
C GLN A 86 3.12 -10.83 22.54
N PRO A 87 2.61 -11.98 22.09
CA PRO A 87 3.31 -12.76 21.07
C PRO A 87 3.54 -11.93 19.79
N ARG A 88 4.69 -12.13 19.14
CA ARG A 88 4.97 -11.46 17.85
C ARG A 88 4.15 -12.12 16.75
N ILE A 89 3.70 -11.31 15.79
CA ILE A 89 3.07 -11.82 14.58
C ILE A 89 4.18 -12.34 13.67
N LYS A 90 4.08 -13.62 13.31
CA LYS A 90 4.99 -14.33 12.42
C LYS A 90 4.26 -14.63 11.12
N CYS A 91 4.86 -14.24 10.00
CA CYS A 91 4.26 -14.37 8.67
C CYS A 91 5.24 -15.14 7.78
N HIS A 92 4.85 -16.34 7.36
CA HIS A 92 5.59 -17.14 6.39
C HIS A 92 5.18 -16.73 4.98
N VAL A 93 6.15 -16.38 4.14
CA VAL A 93 5.90 -15.86 2.79
C VAL A 93 6.85 -16.50 1.78
N LYS A 94 6.35 -16.87 0.60
CA LYS A 94 7.16 -17.56 -0.42
C LYS A 94 8.37 -16.75 -0.87
N THR A 95 8.18 -15.45 -1.08
CA THR A 95 9.23 -14.53 -1.55
C THR A 95 9.21 -13.28 -0.69
N ILE A 96 10.38 -12.84 -0.24
CA ILE A 96 10.55 -11.61 0.52
C ILE A 96 11.29 -10.61 -0.37
N PRO A 97 10.66 -9.49 -0.75
CA PRO A 97 11.35 -8.47 -1.52
C PRO A 97 12.43 -7.77 -0.70
N ASP A 98 13.43 -7.23 -1.38
CA ASP A 98 14.43 -6.38 -0.77
C ASP A 98 13.90 -5.00 -0.40
N ASN A 99 14.59 -4.31 0.52
CA ASN A 99 14.31 -2.91 0.86
C ASN A 99 12.87 -2.60 1.28
N ILE A 100 12.25 -3.49 2.06
CA ILE A 100 10.91 -3.27 2.63
C ILE A 100 10.87 -1.99 3.47
N LYS A 101 9.93 -1.10 3.16
CA LYS A 101 9.70 0.16 3.88
C LYS A 101 8.53 0.07 4.84
N GLU A 102 7.50 -0.67 4.46
CA GLU A 102 6.27 -0.77 5.22
C GLU A 102 5.54 -2.08 4.95
N ILE A 103 4.85 -2.59 5.96
CA ILE A 103 3.93 -3.72 5.83
C ILE A 103 2.60 -3.34 6.48
N GLU A 104 1.50 -3.56 5.78
CA GLU A 104 0.15 -3.40 6.31
C GLU A 104 -0.57 -4.75 6.39
N LEU A 105 -1.16 -5.04 7.55
CA LEU A 105 -2.09 -6.15 7.72
C LEU A 105 -3.47 -5.71 7.24
N VAL A 106 -3.93 -6.30 6.14
CA VAL A 106 -5.20 -5.95 5.49
C VAL A 106 -6.16 -7.13 5.49
N TYR A 107 -7.45 -6.83 5.56
CA TYR A 107 -8.50 -7.83 5.36
C TYR A 107 -9.16 -7.64 4.00
N LYS A 108 -8.95 -8.58 3.07
CA LYS A 108 -9.58 -8.60 1.74
C LYS A 108 -9.95 -10.04 1.39
N ASN A 109 -11.11 -10.47 1.88
CA ASN A 109 -11.59 -11.86 1.86
C ASN A 109 -10.56 -12.81 2.50
N GLY A 110 -10.07 -12.44 3.68
CA GLY A 110 -8.97 -13.11 4.37
C GLY A 110 -7.88 -12.12 4.80
N LEU A 111 -7.07 -12.55 5.76
CA LEU A 111 -5.91 -11.80 6.24
C LEU A 111 -4.80 -11.85 5.20
N LYS A 112 -4.28 -10.67 4.83
CA LYS A 112 -3.22 -10.51 3.84
C LYS A 112 -2.16 -9.54 4.34
N LEU A 113 -0.94 -9.71 3.84
CA LEU A 113 0.14 -8.74 4.00
C LEU A 113 0.25 -7.91 2.73
N ALA A 114 0.08 -6.60 2.85
CA ALA A 114 0.48 -5.66 1.81
C ALA A 114 1.90 -5.18 2.12
N ILE A 115 2.86 -5.52 1.27
CA ILE A 115 4.28 -5.19 1.46
C ILE A 115 4.64 -4.05 0.51
N LYS A 116 5.12 -2.94 1.06
CA LYS A 116 5.65 -1.81 0.30
C LYS A 116 7.16 -1.79 0.42
N TYR A 117 7.84 -1.78 -0.70
CA TYR A 117 9.29 -1.89 -0.79
C TYR A 117 9.81 -1.02 -1.94
N ILE A 118 11.12 -0.80 -1.97
CA ILE A 118 11.78 -0.03 -3.03
C ILE A 118 12.63 -0.99 -3.85
N GLU A 119 12.39 -1.04 -5.15
CA GLU A 119 13.31 -1.66 -6.09
C GLU A 119 14.26 -0.60 -6.61
N GLU A 120 15.53 -0.98 -6.81
CA GLU A 120 16.47 -0.13 -7.52
C GLU A 120 16.02 0.00 -8.98
N ASP A 121 16.06 1.22 -9.49
CA ASP A 121 15.67 1.54 -10.85
C ASP A 121 16.77 1.11 -11.81
N ASN A 122 16.86 -0.20 -12.09
CA ASN A 122 17.76 -0.77 -13.08
C ASN A 122 17.22 -0.52 -14.50
N LYS A 123 16.97 0.75 -14.84
CA LYS A 123 16.63 1.16 -16.21
C LYS A 123 17.84 0.94 -17.09
N GLN A 124 17.80 -0.12 -17.88
CA GLN A 124 18.62 -0.18 -19.08
C GLN A 124 18.09 0.88 -20.04
N LEU A 125 18.80 1.99 -20.12
CA LEU A 125 18.59 2.99 -21.15
C LEU A 125 18.95 2.34 -22.49
N ILE A 126 17.92 2.00 -23.26
CA ILE A 126 18.10 1.54 -24.63
C ILE A 126 18.46 2.78 -25.44
N GLN A 127 19.72 2.88 -25.88
CA GLN A 127 20.12 3.85 -26.90
C GLN A 127 19.69 3.28 -28.25
N SER A 128 18.69 3.90 -28.86
CA SER A 128 18.14 3.51 -30.16
C SER A 128 17.70 4.75 -30.92
N GLU A 129 17.91 4.75 -32.23
CA GLU A 129 17.33 5.73 -33.17
C GLU A 129 15.90 5.34 -33.58
N ASN A 130 15.35 4.27 -33.00
CA ASN A 130 13.99 3.84 -33.25
C ASN A 130 13.01 4.83 -32.60
N GLU A 131 12.26 5.54 -33.43
CA GLU A 131 11.16 6.39 -32.99
C GLU A 131 9.86 5.63 -33.18
N ALA A 132 9.01 5.58 -32.15
CA ALA A 132 7.71 4.94 -32.21
C ALA A 132 6.59 5.90 -31.83
N ALA A 133 5.54 5.92 -32.64
CA ALA A 133 4.30 6.62 -32.33
C ALA A 133 3.35 5.64 -31.64
N ILE A 134 2.80 6.04 -30.49
CA ILE A 134 1.84 5.25 -29.73
C ILE A 134 0.48 5.95 -29.80
N ASP A 135 -0.53 5.24 -30.29
CA ASP A 135 -1.92 5.67 -30.28
C ASP A 135 -2.76 4.81 -29.31
N LEU A 136 -3.57 5.48 -28.50
CA LEU A 136 -4.49 4.84 -27.56
C LEU A 136 -5.90 4.92 -28.14
N GLY A 137 -6.41 3.79 -28.63
CA GLY A 137 -7.70 3.72 -29.32
C GLY A 137 -8.81 3.04 -28.51
N GLU A 138 -10.05 3.32 -28.89
CA GLU A 138 -11.23 2.64 -28.35
C GLU A 138 -11.38 1.22 -28.92
N ILE A 139 -11.10 1.04 -30.21
CA ILE A 139 -11.22 -0.25 -30.93
C ILE A 139 -9.99 -1.14 -30.67
N HIS A 140 -8.80 -0.53 -30.69
CA HIS A 140 -7.53 -1.15 -30.33
C HIS A 140 -6.98 -0.42 -29.13
N SER A 141 -6.80 -1.12 -28.00
CA SER A 141 -6.44 -0.48 -26.74
C SER A 141 -5.12 0.27 -26.80
N ILE A 142 -4.13 -0.28 -27.52
CA ILE A 142 -2.84 0.35 -27.79
C ILE A 142 -2.39 -0.07 -29.19
N THR A 143 -2.03 0.90 -30.02
CA THR A 143 -1.36 0.67 -31.30
C THR A 143 -0.02 1.39 -31.27
N SER A 144 1.04 0.76 -31.77
CA SER A 144 2.32 1.42 -31.97
C SER A 144 2.90 1.07 -33.32
N ILE A 145 3.48 2.05 -33.98
CA ILE A 145 4.26 1.90 -35.21
C ILE A 145 5.60 2.59 -35.04
N ASP A 146 6.68 1.97 -35.50
CA ASP A 146 8.02 2.56 -35.49
C ASP A 146 8.44 3.13 -36.85
N ASN A 147 9.55 3.88 -36.87
CA ASN A 147 10.11 4.49 -38.08
C ASN A 147 10.67 3.45 -39.10
N HIS A 148 10.69 2.17 -38.75
CA HIS A 148 11.02 1.05 -39.64
C HIS A 148 9.76 0.36 -40.21
N GLY A 149 8.57 0.79 -39.82
CA GLY A 149 7.29 0.21 -40.24
C GLY A 149 6.86 -1.03 -39.45
N ASN A 150 7.54 -1.36 -38.34
CA ASN A 150 7.10 -2.43 -37.46
C ASN A 150 5.89 -1.96 -36.65
N GLY A 151 4.83 -2.77 -36.64
CA GLY A 151 3.58 -2.47 -35.94
C GLY A 151 3.26 -3.47 -34.86
N ILE A 152 2.78 -2.99 -33.71
CA ILE A 152 2.15 -3.81 -32.67
C ILE A 152 0.75 -3.26 -32.36
N ILE A 153 -0.24 -4.16 -32.34
CA ILE A 153 -1.63 -3.82 -32.01
C ILE A 153 -2.05 -4.68 -30.83
N ILE A 154 -2.33 -4.04 -29.70
CA ILE A 154 -2.87 -4.67 -28.50
C ILE A 154 -4.39 -4.45 -28.51
N THR A 155 -5.13 -5.53 -28.74
CA THR A 155 -6.60 -5.48 -28.75
C THR A 155 -7.15 -5.62 -27.32
N GLY A 156 -8.28 -4.97 -27.03
CA GLY A 156 -8.99 -5.11 -25.76
C GLY A 156 -9.81 -6.39 -25.63
N ARG A 157 -9.77 -7.27 -26.66
CA ARG A 157 -10.46 -8.55 -26.65
C ARG A 157 -9.54 -9.59 -26.06
N LYS A 158 -9.95 -10.17 -24.93
CA LYS A 158 -9.32 -11.37 -24.38
C LYS A 158 -9.62 -12.53 -25.35
N ILE A 159 -8.58 -13.13 -25.93
CA ILE A 159 -8.67 -14.42 -26.63
C ILE A 159 -8.67 -15.53 -25.57
#